data_AF-A0AA95G7G9-F1
#
_entry.id   AF-A0AA95G7G9-F1
#
_cell.length_a   1.000
_cell.length_b   1.000
_cell.length_c   1.000
_cell.angle_alpha   90.00
_cell.angle_beta   90.00
_cell.angle_gamma   90.00
#
_symmetry.space_group_name_H-M   'P 1'
#
loop_
_entity.id
_entity.type
_entity.pdbx_description
1 polymer ?
#
loop_
_entity_poly.entity_id
_entity_poly.type
_entity_poly.pdbx_seq_one_letter_code
_entity_poly.pdbx_strand_id
1 'polypeptide(L)'
;MNIKIFFVSILISYHSFSIAKEYKCPDISKGNYTSNINKNGEWNFFATPKNSKTSLKSFLIEDVVVWERKLIEPLQYTDSVSSNLLTCYSYEENYTIHAVLLVPERNCHFKENNIFCCY
;
A
#
# COMPACT_ATOMS: atom_id res chain seq x y z
N MET A 1 24.94 -48.20 -39.38
CA MET A 1 25.27 -47.16 -38.38
C MET A 1 23.96 -46.57 -37.90
N ASN A 2 23.47 -47.00 -36.73
CA ASN A 2 22.12 -46.66 -36.24
C ASN A 2 22.21 -45.49 -35.25
N ILE A 3 21.81 -44.30 -35.69
CA ILE A 3 21.72 -43.12 -34.83
C ILE A 3 20.36 -43.19 -34.11
N LYS A 4 20.38 -43.50 -32.81
CA LYS A 4 19.21 -43.34 -31.94
C LYS A 4 19.12 -41.88 -31.52
N ILE A 5 18.13 -41.16 -32.03
CA ILE A 5 17.83 -39.79 -31.62
C ILE A 5 16.99 -39.87 -30.33
N PHE A 6 17.54 -39.37 -29.23
CA PHE A 6 16.80 -39.17 -27.98
C PHE A 6 16.09 -37.82 -28.04
N PHE A 7 14.76 -37.83 -28.09
CA PHE A 7 13.96 -36.62 -27.80
C PHE A 7 13.84 -36.47 -26.29
N VAL A 8 14.66 -35.59 -25.72
CA VAL A 8 14.48 -35.12 -24.33
C VAL A 8 13.49 -33.97 -24.37
N SER A 9 12.23 -34.27 -24.09
CA SER A 9 11.18 -33.27 -23.90
C SER A 9 11.45 -32.51 -22.60
N ILE A 10 12.06 -31.33 -22.69
CA ILE A 10 12.16 -30.41 -21.56
C ILE A 10 10.76 -29.88 -21.30
N LEU A 11 10.06 -30.43 -20.29
CA LEU A 11 8.89 -29.78 -19.71
C LEU A 11 9.38 -28.49 -19.03
N ILE A 12 9.29 -27.37 -19.75
CA ILE A 12 9.39 -26.05 -19.13
C ILE A 12 8.08 -25.86 -18.38
N SER A 13 8.08 -26.21 -17.11
CA SER A 13 7.00 -25.83 -16.20
C SER A 13 6.97 -24.32 -16.11
N TYR A 14 6.02 -23.69 -16.84
CA TYR A 14 5.64 -22.29 -16.65
C TYR A 14 5.07 -22.16 -15.23
N HIS A 15 5.93 -21.94 -14.24
CA HIS A 15 5.50 -21.38 -12.98
C HIS A 15 5.18 -19.92 -13.27
N SER A 16 3.89 -19.59 -13.30
CA SER A 16 3.42 -18.21 -13.20
C SER A 16 3.94 -17.68 -11.86
N PHE A 17 5.12 -17.09 -11.85
CA PHE A 17 5.66 -16.39 -10.69
C PHE A 17 4.78 -15.17 -10.47
N SER A 18 3.78 -15.32 -9.60
CA SER A 18 3.11 -14.17 -8.99
C SER A 18 4.11 -13.60 -7.99
N ILE A 19 4.76 -12.50 -8.39
CA ILE A 19 5.71 -11.80 -7.53
C ILE A 19 4.88 -10.92 -6.60
N ALA A 20 4.86 -11.27 -5.32
CA ALA A 20 4.26 -10.44 -4.30
C ALA A 20 5.02 -9.11 -4.21
N LYS A 21 4.29 -8.00 -4.14
CA LYS A 21 4.86 -6.68 -3.87
C LYS A 21 4.61 -6.29 -2.43
N GLU A 22 5.66 -5.82 -1.77
CA GLU A 22 5.58 -5.32 -0.41
C GLU A 22 5.42 -3.79 -0.41
N TYR A 23 4.48 -3.32 0.40
CA TYR A 23 4.23 -1.91 0.63
C TYR A 23 4.40 -1.63 2.12
N LYS A 24 5.21 -0.63 2.48
CA LYS A 24 5.43 -0.22 3.87
C LYS A 24 4.76 1.12 4.12
N CYS A 25 4.11 1.30 5.28
CA CYS A 25 3.68 2.63 5.70
C CYS A 25 4.89 3.59 5.66
N PRO A 26 4.72 4.82 5.15
CA PRO A 26 5.83 5.74 4.91
C PRO A 26 6.40 6.25 6.24
N ASP A 27 7.71 6.49 6.26
CA ASP A 27 8.35 7.13 7.41
C ASP A 27 8.08 8.65 7.36
N ILE A 28 7.43 9.19 8.40
CA ILE A 28 7.09 10.62 8.50
C ILE A 28 7.79 11.24 9.71
N SER A 29 8.58 12.29 9.46
CA SER A 29 9.29 13.05 10.48
C SER A 29 8.51 14.29 10.93
N LYS A 30 8.94 14.90 12.03
CA LYS A 30 8.51 16.24 12.44
C LYS A 30 8.62 17.25 11.29
N GLY A 31 7.61 18.08 11.10
CA GLY A 31 7.61 19.11 10.06
C GLY A 31 6.23 19.62 9.67
N ASN A 32 6.21 20.61 8.75
CA ASN A 32 4.97 21.11 8.17
C ASN A 32 4.62 20.30 6.92
N TYR A 33 3.41 19.76 6.89
CA TYR A 33 2.91 18.95 5.79
C TYR A 33 1.69 19.59 5.15
N THR A 34 1.61 19.50 3.83
CA THR A 34 0.40 19.80 3.08
C THR A 34 -0.20 18.51 2.58
N SER A 35 -1.53 18.40 2.65
CA SER A 35 -2.23 17.28 2.07
C SER A 35 -1.96 17.27 0.58
N ASN A 36 -1.30 16.21 0.14
CA ASN A 36 -0.98 15.98 -1.25
C ASN A 36 -1.83 14.81 -1.71
N ILE A 37 -2.71 15.07 -2.68
CA ILE A 37 -3.47 14.05 -3.39
C ILE A 37 -2.66 13.75 -4.66
N ASN A 38 -1.64 12.93 -4.53
CA ASN A 38 -0.90 12.38 -5.65
C ASN A 38 -1.63 11.16 -6.24
N LYS A 39 -1.56 11.06 -7.56
CA LYS A 39 -2.21 10.01 -8.36
C LYS A 39 -1.39 8.71 -8.29
N ASN A 40 -2.08 7.58 -8.41
CA ASN A 40 -1.62 6.18 -8.42
C ASN A 40 -0.14 5.90 -8.16
N GLY A 41 0.15 5.11 -7.13
CA GLY A 41 1.48 4.58 -6.84
C GLY A 41 2.27 5.36 -5.78
N GLU A 42 1.73 6.45 -5.26
CA GLU A 42 2.33 7.24 -4.18
C GLU A 42 1.39 7.37 -2.98
N TRP A 43 1.97 7.50 -1.78
CA TRP A 43 1.23 7.70 -0.54
C TRP A 43 0.63 9.11 -0.49
N ASN A 44 -0.66 9.18 -0.17
CA ASN A 44 -1.42 10.39 0.06
C ASN A 44 -1.54 10.67 1.55
N PHE A 45 -1.33 11.92 1.95
CA PHE A 45 -1.33 12.32 3.36
C PHE A 45 -2.46 13.31 3.64
N PHE A 46 -3.13 13.15 4.76
CA PHE A 46 -4.02 14.15 5.32
C PHE A 46 -4.16 13.96 6.82
N ALA A 47 -4.63 15.00 7.51
CA ALA A 47 -4.91 14.94 8.94
C ALA A 47 -6.38 15.26 9.20
N THR A 48 -6.96 14.62 10.22
CA THR A 48 -8.34 14.90 10.66
C THR A 48 -8.29 15.32 12.14
N PRO A 49 -8.80 16.50 12.53
CA PRO A 49 -8.84 16.90 13.94
C PRO A 49 -9.60 15.86 14.78
N LYS A 50 -9.10 15.54 15.97
CA LYS A 50 -9.86 14.75 16.94
C LYS A 50 -11.16 15.53 17.22
N ASN A 51 -12.32 14.93 17.00
CA ASN A 51 -13.66 15.55 17.09
C ASN A 51 -14.17 16.29 15.84
N SER A 52 -13.44 16.27 14.73
CA SER A 52 -13.98 16.72 13.45
C SER A 52 -13.95 15.60 12.41
N LYS A 53 -14.81 15.72 11.40
CA LYS A 53 -14.73 14.91 10.18
C LYS A 53 -14.05 15.66 9.03
N THR A 54 -13.69 16.93 9.23
CA THR A 54 -13.02 17.72 8.19
C THR A 54 -11.54 17.37 8.12
N SER A 55 -11.08 17.07 6.92
CA SER A 55 -9.65 16.90 6.66
C SER A 55 -8.95 18.25 6.57
N LEU A 56 -7.73 18.32 7.08
CA LEU A 56 -6.85 19.48 7.03
C LEU A 56 -6.04 19.46 5.73
N LYS A 57 -5.98 20.62 5.06
CA LYS A 57 -5.12 20.83 3.89
C LYS A 57 -3.66 21.03 4.29
N SER A 58 -3.41 21.54 5.49
CA SER A 58 -2.05 21.74 6.04
C SER A 58 -2.06 21.39 7.53
N PHE A 59 -0.99 20.76 8.01
CA PHE A 59 -0.86 20.34 9.40
C PHE A 59 0.63 20.29 9.83
N LEU A 60 0.90 20.55 11.11
CA LEU A 60 2.24 20.49 11.71
C LEU A 60 2.36 19.23 12.54
N ILE A 61 3.36 18.40 12.23
CA ILE A 61 3.75 17.24 13.03
C ILE A 61 4.87 17.66 14.00
N GLU A 62 4.64 17.43 15.30
CA GLU A 62 5.58 17.82 16.35
C GLU A 62 6.60 16.73 16.70
N ASP A 63 6.23 15.46 16.52
CA ASP A 63 7.05 14.29 16.81
C ASP A 63 7.20 13.36 15.60
N VAL A 64 8.03 12.31 15.70
CA VAL A 64 8.10 11.29 14.65
C VAL A 64 6.84 10.43 14.70
N VAL A 65 6.19 10.26 13.55
CA VAL A 65 4.94 9.51 13.46
C VAL A 65 5.19 8.01 13.65
N VAL A 66 4.44 7.40 14.57
CA VAL A 66 4.43 5.95 14.77
C VAL A 66 3.07 5.41 14.38
N TRP A 67 3.01 4.59 13.33
CA TRP A 67 1.74 4.04 12.85
C TRP A 67 1.12 3.08 13.85
N GLU A 68 -0.08 3.41 14.31
CA GLU A 68 -0.82 2.63 15.30
C GLU A 68 -1.80 1.64 14.66
N ARG A 69 -2.39 2.00 13.52
CA ARG A 69 -3.41 1.18 12.86
C ARG A 69 -3.21 1.11 11.35
N LYS A 70 -3.57 -0.04 10.78
CA LYS A 70 -3.53 -0.30 9.34
C LYS A 70 -4.82 -0.92 8.86
N LEU A 71 -5.26 -0.54 7.66
CA LEU A 71 -6.48 -1.05 7.01
C LEU A 71 -6.19 -1.41 5.55
N ILE A 72 -6.95 -2.38 5.04
CA ILE A 72 -6.98 -2.78 3.63
C ILE A 72 -8.45 -2.75 3.22
N GLU A 73 -8.80 -1.95 2.22
CA GLU A 73 -10.16 -1.86 1.68
C GLU A 73 -10.15 -2.22 0.19
N PRO A 74 -10.83 -3.29 -0.24
CA PRO A 74 -10.92 -3.63 -1.65
C PRO A 74 -11.80 -2.60 -2.38
N LEU A 75 -11.31 -2.06 -3.48
CA LEU A 75 -12.02 -1.13 -4.35
C LEU A 75 -12.33 -1.81 -5.69
N GLN A 76 -13.62 -1.98 -5.99
CA GLN A 76 -14.08 -2.38 -7.31
C GLN A 76 -14.34 -1.13 -8.15
N TYR A 77 -13.49 -0.88 -9.14
CA TYR A 77 -13.82 0.08 -10.19
C TYR A 77 -14.79 -0.54 -11.19
N THR A 78 -15.61 0.31 -11.81
CA THR A 78 -16.60 -0.05 -12.85
C THR A 78 -15.99 -0.76 -14.07
N ASP A 79 -14.66 -0.68 -14.25
CA ASP A 79 -13.96 -1.14 -15.46
C ASP A 79 -13.09 -2.40 -15.23
N SER A 80 -13.44 -3.26 -14.27
CA SER A 80 -12.82 -4.59 -14.03
C SER A 80 -11.42 -4.60 -13.37
N VAL A 81 -10.84 -3.45 -13.07
CA VAL A 81 -9.57 -3.34 -12.32
C VAL A 81 -9.90 -3.24 -10.84
N SER A 82 -9.88 -4.38 -10.14
CA SER A 82 -9.93 -4.39 -8.67
C SER A 82 -8.61 -3.88 -8.12
N SER A 83 -8.66 -2.81 -7.34
CA SER A 83 -7.53 -2.23 -6.61
C SER A 83 -7.74 -2.43 -5.11
N ASN A 84 -6.69 -2.29 -4.31
CA ASN A 84 -6.81 -2.18 -2.86
C ASN A 84 -6.41 -0.78 -2.40
N LEU A 85 -7.11 -0.28 -1.39
CA LEU A 85 -6.72 0.90 -0.64
C LEU A 85 -6.01 0.46 0.63
N LEU A 86 -4.73 0.81 0.75
CA LEU A 86 -3.94 0.59 1.96
C LEU A 86 -3.94 1.87 2.77
N THR A 87 -4.28 1.78 4.07
CA THR A 87 -4.29 2.96 4.93
C THR A 87 -3.52 2.73 6.22
N CYS A 88 -2.71 3.71 6.62
CA CYS A 88 -2.01 3.77 7.90
C CYS A 88 -2.49 4.99 8.71
N TYR A 89 -2.66 4.84 10.02
CA TYR A 89 -3.16 5.88 10.93
C TYR A 89 -2.24 6.06 12.13
N SER A 90 -2.04 7.30 12.57
CA SER A 90 -1.36 7.68 13.82
C SER A 90 -2.20 8.69 14.58
N TYR A 91 -2.24 8.60 15.91
CA TYR A 91 -2.96 9.55 16.76
C TYR A 91 -1.99 10.55 17.39
N GLU A 92 -1.87 11.73 16.78
CA GLU A 92 -1.10 12.85 17.34
C GLU A 92 -1.94 13.62 18.36
N GLU A 93 -1.34 14.51 19.15
CA GLU A 93 -2.04 15.22 20.24
C GLU A 93 -3.38 15.84 19.77
N ASN A 94 -3.38 16.55 18.65
CA ASN A 94 -4.51 17.36 18.17
C ASN A 94 -5.26 16.79 16.96
N TYR A 95 -4.71 15.80 16.28
CA TYR A 95 -5.28 15.27 15.03
C TYR A 95 -4.87 13.81 14.81
N THR A 96 -5.59 13.12 13.94
CA THR A 96 -5.23 11.80 13.40
C THR A 96 -4.56 12.00 12.05
N ILE A 97 -3.34 11.49 11.87
CA ILE A 97 -2.67 11.47 10.57
C ILE A 97 -3.10 10.22 9.81
N HIS A 98 -3.35 10.39 8.51
CA HIS A 98 -3.69 9.33 7.58
C HIS A 98 -2.65 9.29 6.46
N ALA A 99 -2.14 8.11 6.15
CA ALA A 99 -1.42 7.82 4.90
C ALA A 99 -2.24 6.80 4.10
N VAL A 100 -2.57 7.11 2.86
CA VAL A 100 -3.41 6.28 1.98
C VAL A 100 -2.68 5.96 0.68
N LEU A 101 -2.66 4.71 0.25
CA LEU A 101 -2.06 4.27 -1.00
C LEU A 101 -3.04 3.40 -1.79
N LEU A 102 -3.29 3.77 -3.04
CA LEU A 102 -4.04 2.94 -3.98
C LEU A 102 -3.08 2.02 -4.74
N VAL A 103 -3.31 0.72 -4.67
CA VAL A 103 -2.47 -0.30 -5.31
C VAL A 103 -3.29 -1.14 -6.30
N PRO A 104 -2.81 -1.38 -7.53
CA PRO A 104 -3.55 -2.10 -8.58
C PRO A 104 -3.61 -3.64 -8.37
N GLU A 105 -3.18 -4.14 -7.23
CA GLU A 105 -3.20 -5.53 -6.82
C GLU A 105 -4.55 -5.92 -6.21
N ARG A 106 -4.95 -7.18 -6.37
CA ARG A 106 -6.27 -7.67 -5.96
C ARG A 106 -6.27 -8.26 -4.58
N ASN A 107 -5.18 -8.92 -4.22
CA ASN A 107 -5.09 -9.69 -2.99
C ASN A 107 -4.01 -9.09 -2.08
N CYS A 108 -4.42 -8.25 -1.15
CA CYS A 108 -3.55 -7.65 -0.15
C CYS A 108 -3.86 -8.21 1.24
N HIS A 109 -2.82 -8.45 2.03
CA HIS A 109 -2.96 -8.85 3.43
C HIS A 109 -1.87 -8.20 4.30
N PHE A 110 -2.12 -8.17 5.62
CA PHE A 110 -1.12 -7.72 6.58
C PHE A 110 -0.04 -8.79 6.74
N LYS A 111 1.22 -8.37 6.61
CA LYS A 111 2.37 -9.23 6.88
C LYS A 111 2.84 -9.03 8.32
N GLU A 112 3.62 -7.98 8.56
CA GLU A 112 4.17 -7.60 9.88
C GLU A 112 4.65 -6.14 9.86
N ASN A 113 5.01 -5.53 10.99
CA ASN A 113 5.80 -4.28 11.07
C ASN A 113 5.45 -3.15 10.07
N ASN A 114 4.17 -2.81 9.99
CA ASN A 114 3.66 -1.78 9.09
C ASN A 114 3.82 -2.07 7.59
N ILE A 115 3.87 -3.36 7.24
CA ILE A 115 4.01 -3.88 5.89
C ILE A 115 2.72 -4.57 5.44
N PHE A 116 2.35 -4.31 4.19
CA PHE A 116 1.31 -4.96 3.41
C PHE A 116 1.97 -5.79 2.31
N CYS A 117 1.44 -6.98 2.04
CA CYS A 117 1.89 -7.83 0.95
C CYS A 117 0.73 -8.01 -0.03
N CYS A 118 0.97 -7.70 -1.31
CA CYS A 118 -0.05 -7.65 -2.35
C CYS A 118 0.34 -8.44 -3.61
N TYR A 119 -0.64 -9.08 -4.26
CA TYR A 119 -0.50 -9.88 -5.48
C TYR A 119 -1.46 -9.46 -6.60
#